data_AF-A0A960PA05-F1
#
_entry.id   AF-A0A960PA05-F1
#
_cell.length_a   1.000
_cell.length_b   1.000
_cell.length_c   1.000
_cell.angle_alpha   90.00
_cell.angle_beta   90.00
_cell.angle_gamma   90.00
#
_symmetry.space_group_name_H-M   'P 1'
#
loop_
_entity.id
_entity.type
_entity.pdbx_description
1 polymer ?
#
loop_
_entity_poly.entity_id
_entity_poly.type
_entity_poly.pdbx_seq_one_letter_code
_entity_poly.pdbx_strand_id
1 'polypeptide(L)'
;MHRNCLFLSLAALLVLSPAAHAAKVSGAIFTTTASGDVVNENHYPSKCAVYLNGGPGPNAPAKAAGLPDGDYFFQVTDPSGQTLLSTDPVSNRRFQVQGGVIIAYTGVGGPVHPTGISQDHPELGSITIQLANTTCPTDYLDTPNDGGVYKVWATPVGDFDGDPTLVDNDCGGGCFHGFRPSKSKTDNFKVEPNTPTFCLTVVKELPIGPDDSFVAVPDWQMSVLDPLGVTNTYFTQQNDDGSVNLTLCGLTAGSYTVTEDLPFGFDIFRLFVNGMEVPADTTYSFTWDPTKAPPVIVFRNIFGGILGFLDLGEPAV
;
A
#
# COMPACT_ATOMS: atom_id res chain seq x y z
N MET A 1 19.30 78.74 -50.92
CA MET A 1 18.19 78.00 -50.24
C MET A 1 18.24 76.57 -50.76
N HIS A 2 18.89 75.66 -50.01
CA HIS A 2 18.25 74.54 -49.25
C HIS A 2 17.61 73.48 -50.17
N ARG A 3 17.88 72.18 -50.10
CA ARG A 3 18.79 71.31 -49.32
C ARG A 3 18.67 69.91 -49.96
N ASN A 4 19.77 69.21 -50.21
CA ASN A 4 19.78 67.80 -50.62
C ASN A 4 19.23 66.92 -49.47
N CYS A 5 18.25 66.05 -49.76
CA CYS A 5 17.76 65.05 -48.82
C CYS A 5 18.33 63.67 -49.21
N LEU A 6 19.39 63.29 -48.51
CA LEU A 6 20.00 61.95 -48.52
C LEU A 6 19.13 61.02 -47.66
N PHE A 7 18.49 60.02 -48.25
CA PHE A 7 17.79 58.97 -47.50
C PHE A 7 18.80 57.86 -47.15
N LEU A 8 19.22 57.80 -45.89
CA LEU A 8 19.96 56.67 -45.32
C LEU A 8 18.95 55.56 -44.97
N SER A 9 18.97 54.45 -45.70
CA SER A 9 18.23 53.24 -45.36
C SER A 9 18.99 52.46 -44.29
N LEU A 10 18.47 52.45 -43.06
CA LEU A 10 18.98 51.67 -41.93
C LEU A 10 18.43 50.23 -42.05
N ALA A 11 19.27 49.28 -42.46
CA ALA A 11 18.94 47.85 -42.44
C ALA A 11 19.11 47.32 -41.00
N ALA A 12 18.00 47.03 -40.33
CA ALA A 12 17.99 46.39 -39.01
C ALA A 12 18.29 44.89 -39.18
N LEU A 13 19.44 44.45 -38.65
CA LEU A 13 19.84 43.05 -38.59
C LEU A 13 19.02 42.36 -37.48
N LEU A 14 17.99 41.61 -37.86
CA LEU A 14 17.22 40.77 -36.92
C LEU A 14 18.08 39.56 -36.53
N VAL A 15 18.65 39.59 -35.34
CA VAL A 15 19.30 38.40 -34.74
C VAL A 15 18.19 37.46 -34.29
N LEU A 16 17.88 36.44 -35.09
CA LEU A 16 17.06 35.32 -34.64
C LEU A 16 17.87 34.49 -33.64
N SER A 17 17.67 34.72 -32.36
CA SER A 17 18.12 33.81 -31.32
C SER A 17 17.37 32.47 -31.47
N PRO A 18 18.04 31.32 -31.61
CA PRO A 18 17.36 30.04 -31.58
C PRO A 18 16.73 29.85 -30.20
N ALA A 19 15.41 29.67 -30.16
CA ALA A 19 14.71 29.25 -28.95
C ALA A 19 15.24 27.87 -28.54
N ALA A 20 15.97 27.81 -27.43
CA ALA A 20 16.39 26.56 -26.82
C ALA A 20 15.14 25.74 -26.47
N HIS A 21 14.81 24.77 -27.32
CA HIS A 21 13.81 23.76 -26.99
C HIS A 21 14.41 22.88 -25.88
N ALA A 22 13.82 22.94 -24.70
CA ALA A 22 14.23 22.09 -23.59
C ALA A 22 14.02 20.62 -24.01
N ALA A 23 15.11 19.88 -24.18
CA ALA A 23 15.04 18.49 -24.60
C ALA A 23 14.24 17.66 -23.58
N LYS A 24 13.37 16.78 -24.08
CA LYS A 24 12.65 15.79 -23.28
C LYS A 24 13.65 14.73 -22.82
N VAL A 25 13.63 14.36 -21.56
CA VAL A 25 14.47 13.25 -21.06
C VAL A 25 14.07 11.98 -21.80
N SER A 26 15.04 11.25 -22.37
CA SER A 26 14.82 9.97 -23.04
C SER A 26 14.82 8.80 -22.05
N GLY A 27 14.48 7.61 -22.51
CA GLY A 27 14.49 6.40 -21.68
C GLY A 27 13.28 6.26 -20.75
N ALA A 28 13.37 5.29 -19.85
CA ALA A 28 12.36 4.92 -18.87
C ALA A 28 13.00 4.57 -17.51
N ILE A 29 12.17 4.59 -16.48
CA ILE A 29 12.43 3.94 -15.20
C ILE A 29 11.37 2.86 -14.99
N PHE A 30 11.68 1.87 -14.17
CA PHE A 30 10.71 0.87 -13.75
C PHE A 30 10.98 0.44 -12.31
N THR A 31 9.93 0.01 -11.63
CA THR A 31 10.07 -0.70 -10.36
C THR A 31 10.39 -2.17 -10.58
N THR A 32 11.13 -2.77 -9.66
CA THR A 32 11.65 -4.14 -9.74
C THR A 32 11.85 -4.74 -8.34
N THR A 33 12.22 -6.02 -8.27
CA THR A 33 12.86 -6.63 -7.10
C THR A 33 14.31 -6.15 -6.93
N ALA A 34 14.93 -6.49 -5.80
CA ALA A 34 16.37 -6.23 -5.55
C ALA A 34 17.28 -6.78 -6.67
N SER A 35 16.88 -7.89 -7.30
CA SER A 35 17.67 -8.55 -8.36
C SER A 35 17.40 -8.00 -9.76
N GLY A 36 16.56 -6.99 -9.93
CA GLY A 36 16.23 -6.47 -11.27
C GLY A 36 15.14 -7.26 -12.02
N ASP A 37 14.44 -8.20 -11.37
CA ASP A 37 13.42 -9.03 -12.01
C ASP A 37 12.11 -8.28 -12.30
N VAL A 38 11.45 -8.64 -13.41
CA VAL A 38 10.07 -8.20 -13.66
C VAL A 38 9.17 -8.67 -12.54
N VAL A 39 8.35 -7.76 -12.04
CA VAL A 39 7.26 -8.08 -11.13
C VAL A 39 5.96 -8.03 -11.90
N ASN A 40 5.14 -9.08 -11.77
CA ASN A 40 3.87 -9.17 -12.48
C ASN A 40 3.00 -7.95 -12.11
N GLU A 41 2.61 -7.19 -13.13
CA GLU A 41 1.80 -5.97 -12.99
C GLU A 41 2.38 -4.89 -12.04
N ASN A 42 3.66 -4.96 -11.67
CA ASN A 42 4.28 -4.11 -10.63
C ASN A 42 3.57 -4.19 -9.26
N HIS A 43 3.10 -5.38 -8.86
CA HIS A 43 2.53 -5.63 -7.54
C HIS A 43 3.56 -6.18 -6.55
N TYR A 44 3.77 -5.48 -5.45
CA TYR A 44 4.78 -5.80 -4.44
C TYR A 44 4.13 -6.18 -3.11
N PRO A 45 4.68 -7.17 -2.39
CA PRO A 45 4.11 -7.60 -1.10
C PRO A 45 4.30 -6.58 0.03
N SER A 46 5.22 -5.62 -0.12
CA SER A 46 5.44 -4.56 0.87
C SER A 46 6.24 -3.40 0.26
N LYS A 47 6.23 -2.24 0.94
CA LYS A 47 7.08 -1.08 0.60
C LYS A 47 8.58 -1.42 0.57
N CYS A 48 9.01 -2.39 1.37
CA CYS A 48 10.40 -2.86 1.43
C CYS A 48 10.77 -3.80 0.27
N ALA A 49 9.81 -4.22 -0.55
CA ALA A 49 10.09 -5.08 -1.70
C ALA A 49 10.28 -4.29 -3.00
N VAL A 50 10.11 -2.96 -2.97
CA VAL A 50 10.11 -2.13 -4.18
C VAL A 50 11.49 -1.51 -4.39
N TYR A 51 12.10 -1.82 -5.53
CA TYR A 51 13.37 -1.25 -5.96
C TYR A 51 13.19 -0.48 -7.28
N LEU A 52 13.89 0.62 -7.43
CA LEU A 52 14.04 1.38 -8.66
C LEU A 52 15.16 0.77 -9.51
N ASN A 53 14.90 0.65 -10.80
CA ASN A 53 15.92 0.41 -11.80
C ASN A 53 15.77 1.38 -12.98
N GLY A 54 16.87 1.57 -13.70
CA GLY A 54 16.92 2.33 -14.95
C GLY A 54 17.75 1.54 -15.95
N GLY A 55 17.28 1.42 -17.19
CA GLY A 55 17.93 0.60 -18.21
C GLY A 55 16.93 -0.20 -19.05
N PRO A 56 17.41 -1.05 -19.96
CA PRO A 56 16.56 -2.04 -20.63
C PRO A 56 15.92 -2.94 -19.58
N GLY A 57 14.61 -3.14 -19.69
CA GLY A 57 13.94 -4.16 -18.89
C GLY A 57 14.20 -5.56 -19.44
N PRO A 58 13.69 -6.59 -18.76
CA PRO A 58 13.96 -7.97 -19.12
C PRO A 58 13.53 -8.26 -20.56
N ASN A 59 14.46 -8.82 -21.34
CA ASN A 59 14.37 -9.11 -22.79
C ASN A 59 14.57 -7.93 -23.75
N ALA A 60 14.88 -6.72 -23.28
CA ALA A 60 15.29 -5.63 -24.17
C ALA A 60 16.79 -5.73 -24.53
N PRO A 61 17.25 -5.19 -25.67
CA PRO A 61 18.67 -5.14 -25.97
C PRO A 61 19.44 -4.34 -24.91
N ALA A 62 20.69 -4.74 -24.63
CA ALA A 62 21.56 -4.00 -23.72
C ALA A 62 21.56 -2.49 -24.08
N LYS A 63 21.29 -1.64 -23.10
CA LYS A 63 21.15 -0.16 -23.19
C LYS A 63 19.91 0.39 -23.89
N ALA A 64 18.99 -0.43 -24.37
CA ALA A 64 17.73 0.06 -24.92
C ALA A 64 16.91 0.78 -23.83
N ALA A 65 16.32 1.93 -24.16
CA ALA A 65 15.48 2.74 -23.26
C ALA A 65 16.14 3.18 -21.92
N GLY A 66 17.47 3.16 -21.81
CA GLY A 66 18.18 3.69 -20.65
C GLY A 66 18.04 5.21 -20.50
N LEU A 67 18.10 5.68 -19.26
CA LEU A 67 18.21 7.11 -18.96
C LEU A 67 19.54 7.67 -19.53
N PRO A 68 19.60 8.95 -19.95
CA PRO A 68 20.87 9.60 -20.25
C PRO A 68 21.85 9.55 -19.09
N ASP A 69 23.15 9.51 -19.37
CA ASP A 69 24.20 9.58 -18.35
C ASP A 69 24.08 10.87 -17.53
N GLY A 70 24.26 10.76 -16.22
CA GLY A 70 24.18 11.88 -15.30
C GLY A 70 23.68 11.49 -13.91
N ASP A 71 23.56 12.50 -13.05
CA ASP A 71 22.95 12.36 -11.73
C ASP A 71 21.46 12.64 -11.79
N TYR A 72 20.70 11.88 -11.01
CA TYR A 72 19.25 11.99 -10.92
C TYR A 72 18.81 12.03 -9.46
N PHE A 73 17.71 12.73 -9.21
CA PHE A 73 16.91 12.57 -8.01
C PHE A 73 15.71 11.67 -8.27
N PHE A 74 15.19 11.01 -7.24
CA PHE A 74 13.91 10.29 -7.28
C PHE A 74 12.96 10.70 -6.15
N GLN A 75 11.68 10.40 -6.31
CA GLN A 75 10.68 10.55 -5.25
C GLN A 75 9.52 9.58 -5.40
N VAL A 76 8.80 9.35 -4.31
CA VAL A 76 7.54 8.60 -4.29
C VAL A 76 6.39 9.55 -3.94
N THR A 77 5.33 9.50 -4.73
CA THR A 77 4.09 10.25 -4.55
C THR A 77 2.89 9.31 -4.61
N ASP A 78 1.71 9.86 -4.31
CA ASP A 78 0.44 9.24 -4.71
C ASP A 78 0.34 9.12 -6.26
N PRO A 79 -0.64 8.39 -6.81
CA PRO A 79 -0.76 8.18 -8.25
C PRO A 79 -1.01 9.47 -9.04
N SER A 80 -1.58 10.51 -8.43
CA SER A 80 -1.75 11.79 -9.10
C SER A 80 -0.43 12.56 -9.21
N GLY A 81 0.48 12.38 -8.25
CA GLY A 81 1.70 13.17 -8.10
C GLY A 81 1.58 14.28 -7.07
N GLN A 82 0.35 14.62 -6.67
CA GLN A 82 0.03 15.82 -5.88
C GLN A 82 0.38 15.69 -4.40
N THR A 83 0.48 14.46 -3.89
CA THR A 83 0.86 14.20 -2.50
C THR A 83 2.23 13.53 -2.46
N LEU A 84 3.21 14.23 -1.90
CA LEU A 84 4.51 13.66 -1.59
C LEU A 84 4.39 12.61 -0.50
N LEU A 85 4.95 11.43 -0.75
CA LEU A 85 4.97 10.33 0.22
C LEU A 85 6.38 10.08 0.76
N SER A 86 7.45 10.38 0.02
CA SER A 86 8.81 10.36 0.56
C SER A 86 8.95 11.31 1.76
N THR A 87 9.64 10.87 2.82
CA THR A 87 9.80 11.66 4.06
C THR A 87 11.22 12.17 4.29
N ASP A 88 12.19 11.71 3.51
CA ASP A 88 13.59 12.11 3.61
C ASP A 88 13.97 13.19 2.56
N PRO A 89 15.04 13.98 2.82
CA PRO A 89 15.49 15.04 1.90
C PRO A 89 15.73 14.54 0.47
N VAL A 90 15.46 15.36 -0.54
CA VAL A 90 15.70 15.00 -1.95
C VAL A 90 17.16 14.61 -2.20
N SER A 91 18.10 15.24 -1.48
CA SER A 91 19.54 14.91 -1.53
C SER A 91 19.85 13.48 -1.15
N ASN A 92 18.99 12.84 -0.34
CA ASN A 92 19.12 11.44 0.06
C ASN A 92 18.55 10.48 -0.99
N ARG A 93 17.77 11.01 -1.93
CA ARG A 93 17.17 10.27 -3.04
C ARG A 93 17.92 10.52 -4.33
N ARG A 94 19.25 10.31 -4.35
CA ARG A 94 20.13 10.57 -5.50
C ARG A 94 20.81 9.30 -6.01
N PHE A 95 20.94 9.20 -7.33
CA PHE A 95 21.69 8.12 -8.00
C PHE A 95 22.41 8.61 -9.26
N GLN A 96 23.38 7.82 -9.72
CA GLN A 96 24.15 8.07 -10.94
C GLN A 96 23.81 7.04 -12.02
N VAL A 97 23.60 7.53 -13.23
CA VAL A 97 23.42 6.75 -14.46
C VAL A 97 24.68 6.86 -15.32
N GLN A 98 25.14 5.71 -15.82
CA GLN A 98 26.20 5.64 -16.82
C GLN A 98 25.92 4.51 -17.81
N GLY A 99 26.11 4.78 -19.10
CA GLY A 99 25.87 3.79 -20.15
C GLY A 99 24.42 3.32 -20.23
N GLY A 100 23.46 4.14 -19.75
CA GLY A 100 22.04 3.84 -19.74
C GLY A 100 21.53 3.05 -18.52
N VAL A 101 22.39 2.71 -17.55
CA VAL A 101 22.00 1.96 -16.33
C VAL A 101 22.36 2.73 -15.06
N ILE A 102 21.64 2.44 -13.96
CA ILE A 102 22.00 2.94 -12.63
C ILE A 102 23.26 2.21 -12.15
N ILE A 103 24.31 2.97 -11.82
CA ILE A 103 25.62 2.43 -11.40
C ILE A 103 25.96 2.73 -9.94
N ALA A 104 25.29 3.71 -9.33
CA ALA A 104 25.58 4.09 -7.94
C ALA A 104 24.38 4.78 -7.29
N TYR A 105 24.14 4.46 -6.02
CA TYR A 105 23.39 5.30 -5.10
C TYR A 105 24.34 6.35 -4.52
N THR A 106 23.96 7.62 -4.60
CA THR A 106 24.78 8.77 -4.19
C THR A 106 24.05 9.71 -3.23
N GLY A 107 22.99 9.20 -2.59
CA GLY A 107 22.17 9.95 -1.65
C GLY A 107 22.89 10.32 -0.35
N VAL A 108 22.58 11.50 0.19
CA VAL A 108 23.10 12.04 1.46
C VAL A 108 22.02 12.77 2.27
N GLY A 109 22.23 12.87 3.58
CA GLY A 109 21.37 13.68 4.47
C GLY A 109 20.23 12.90 5.15
N GLY A 110 20.15 11.58 4.97
CA GLY A 110 19.18 10.71 5.64
C GLY A 110 19.70 9.26 5.79
N PRO A 111 18.85 8.35 6.27
CA PRO A 111 19.13 6.91 6.26
C PRO A 111 19.33 6.41 4.83
N VAL A 112 20.22 5.43 4.65
CA VAL A 112 20.60 4.93 3.32
C VAL A 112 19.43 4.17 2.67
N HIS A 113 19.24 4.34 1.37
CA HIS A 113 18.43 3.43 0.55
C HIS A 113 19.23 2.17 0.20
N PRO A 114 18.85 0.97 0.68
CA PRO A 114 19.52 -0.27 0.33
C PRO A 114 19.61 -0.48 -1.19
N THR A 115 20.69 -1.11 -1.64
CA THR A 115 20.90 -1.39 -3.06
C THR A 115 20.90 -2.90 -3.31
N GLY A 116 20.51 -3.29 -4.53
CA GLY A 116 20.62 -4.65 -5.04
C GLY A 116 21.50 -4.69 -6.29
N ILE A 117 21.84 -5.89 -6.74
CA ILE A 117 22.57 -6.11 -7.99
C ILE A 117 21.55 -6.54 -9.04
N SER A 118 21.45 -5.80 -10.14
CA SER A 118 20.61 -6.20 -11.26
C SER A 118 21.22 -7.44 -11.93
N GLN A 119 20.44 -8.50 -12.00
CA GLN A 119 20.75 -9.68 -12.83
C GLN A 119 20.32 -9.47 -14.28
N ASP A 120 19.56 -8.41 -14.56
CA ASP A 120 19.28 -7.97 -15.91
C ASP A 120 20.54 -7.25 -16.46
N HIS A 121 21.13 -7.82 -17.51
CA HIS A 121 22.40 -7.39 -18.09
C HIS A 121 23.55 -7.23 -17.08
N PRO A 122 24.01 -8.33 -16.43
CA PRO A 122 25.06 -8.27 -15.41
C PRO A 122 26.38 -7.71 -15.95
N GLU A 123 26.62 -7.80 -17.26
CA GLU A 123 27.78 -7.20 -17.94
C GLU A 123 27.84 -5.67 -17.87
N LEU A 124 26.71 -5.00 -17.57
CA LEU A 124 26.63 -3.55 -17.43
C LEU A 124 26.92 -3.08 -16.00
N GLY A 125 27.00 -3.98 -15.02
CA GLY A 125 27.26 -3.63 -13.62
C GLY A 125 26.14 -2.79 -12.99
N SER A 126 24.90 -2.98 -13.46
CA SER A 126 23.74 -2.22 -12.99
C SER A 126 23.36 -2.59 -11.55
N ILE A 127 23.00 -1.58 -10.77
CA ILE A 127 22.41 -1.75 -9.45
C ILE A 127 20.94 -1.36 -9.45
N THR A 128 20.20 -1.88 -8.48
CA THR A 128 18.84 -1.42 -8.14
C THR A 128 18.88 -0.66 -6.81
N ILE A 129 17.94 0.24 -6.58
CA ILE A 129 17.86 1.05 -5.36
C ILE A 129 16.51 0.84 -4.71
N GLN A 130 16.45 0.35 -3.48
CA GLN A 130 15.19 0.22 -2.74
C GLN A 130 14.55 1.61 -2.61
N LEU A 131 13.29 1.74 -3.02
CA LEU A 131 12.57 3.01 -2.86
C LEU A 131 12.44 3.36 -1.39
N ALA A 132 12.32 2.34 -0.54
CA ALA A 132 12.40 2.50 0.89
C ALA A 132 13.86 2.66 1.37
N ASN A 133 14.10 3.45 2.41
CA ASN A 133 15.37 3.49 3.13
C ASN A 133 15.43 2.47 4.28
N THR A 134 16.55 2.42 5.01
CA THR A 134 16.75 1.48 6.13
C THR A 134 15.74 1.57 7.28
N THR A 135 14.83 2.55 7.31
CA THR A 135 13.73 2.65 8.28
C THR A 135 12.39 2.12 7.75
N CYS A 136 12.44 1.33 6.67
CA CYS A 136 11.27 0.65 6.11
C CYS A 136 10.45 -0.12 7.16
N PRO A 137 9.10 -0.08 7.13
CA PRO A 137 8.23 0.52 6.10
C PRO A 137 7.77 1.95 6.40
N THR A 138 8.39 2.66 7.34
CA THR A 138 7.90 3.98 7.80
C THR A 138 8.52 5.17 7.08
N ASP A 139 9.40 4.90 6.11
CA ASP A 139 10.31 5.86 5.51
C ASP A 139 9.70 6.62 4.31
N TYR A 140 8.68 6.06 3.67
CA TYR A 140 7.70 6.82 2.90
C TYR A 140 6.28 6.47 3.35
N LEU A 141 5.40 7.47 3.32
CA LEU A 141 4.02 7.39 3.79
C LEU A 141 3.19 6.44 2.94
N ASP A 142 2.11 5.92 3.53
CA ASP A 142 1.13 5.15 2.78
C ASP A 142 0.38 6.06 1.80
N THR A 143 0.11 5.55 0.60
CA THR A 143 -0.67 6.25 -0.40
C THR A 143 -2.12 6.44 0.09
N PRO A 144 -2.73 7.61 -0.11
CA PRO A 144 -4.17 7.81 0.17
C PRO A 144 -5.06 7.10 -0.86
N ASN A 145 -4.48 6.47 -1.88
CA ASN A 145 -5.22 5.64 -2.83
C ASN A 145 -5.53 4.27 -2.20
N ASP A 146 -6.81 3.97 -1.97
CA ASP A 146 -7.27 2.70 -1.37
C ASP A 146 -6.81 1.44 -2.13
N GLY A 147 -6.45 1.59 -3.42
CA GLY A 147 -5.90 0.52 -4.24
C GLY A 147 -4.44 0.18 -3.95
N GLY A 148 -3.75 0.89 -3.05
CA GLY A 148 -2.34 0.68 -2.73
C GLY A 148 -1.39 1.14 -3.83
N VAL A 149 -1.83 2.04 -4.72
CA VAL A 149 -1.04 2.50 -5.87
C VAL A 149 -0.19 3.72 -5.52
N TYR A 150 1.06 3.69 -5.96
CA TYR A 150 2.08 4.72 -5.80
C TYR A 150 2.65 5.10 -7.16
N LYS A 151 3.35 6.23 -7.20
CA LYS A 151 4.13 6.66 -8.36
C LYS A 151 5.55 7.01 -7.94
N VAL A 152 6.53 6.40 -8.61
CA VAL A 152 7.93 6.83 -8.52
C VAL A 152 8.24 7.82 -9.64
N TRP A 153 9.06 8.82 -9.33
CA TRP A 153 9.60 9.78 -10.28
C TRP A 153 11.12 9.71 -10.30
N ALA A 154 11.73 10.03 -11.44
CA ALA A 154 13.15 10.34 -11.54
C ALA A 154 13.38 11.58 -12.42
N THR A 155 14.22 12.51 -11.98
CA THR A 155 14.54 13.74 -12.72
C THR A 155 16.05 14.00 -12.71
N PRO A 156 16.66 14.46 -13.82
CA PRO A 156 18.05 14.88 -13.80
C PRO A 156 18.27 15.97 -12.75
N VAL A 157 19.39 15.94 -12.02
CA VAL A 157 19.71 16.93 -10.98
C VAL A 157 19.67 18.36 -11.54
N GLY A 158 20.13 18.57 -12.78
CA GLY A 158 20.12 19.89 -13.43
C GLY A 158 18.74 20.39 -13.87
N ASP A 159 17.72 19.53 -13.88
CA ASP A 159 16.33 19.85 -14.23
C ASP A 159 15.41 19.87 -12.98
N PHE A 160 15.95 19.60 -11.78
CA PHE A 160 15.21 19.69 -10.51
C PHE A 160 14.97 21.14 -10.11
N ASP A 161 13.76 21.45 -9.66
CA ASP A 161 13.30 22.80 -9.35
C ASP A 161 13.03 22.96 -7.85
N GLY A 162 14.08 23.14 -7.06
CA GLY A 162 13.97 23.27 -5.60
C GLY A 162 15.31 23.20 -4.88
N ASP A 163 15.25 23.20 -3.55
CA ASP A 163 16.39 22.96 -2.66
C ASP A 163 16.45 21.46 -2.31
N PRO A 164 17.50 20.73 -2.74
CA PRO A 164 17.58 19.30 -2.49
C PRO A 164 17.77 18.95 -1.00
N THR A 165 18.10 19.92 -0.15
CA THR A 165 18.21 19.69 1.30
C THR A 165 16.84 19.63 1.99
N LEU A 166 15.77 20.02 1.30
CA LEU A 166 14.40 19.92 1.77
C LEU A 166 13.76 18.57 1.37
N VAL A 167 12.79 18.15 2.16
CA VAL A 167 11.95 16.97 1.86
C VAL A 167 10.96 17.30 0.74
N ASP A 168 10.23 18.40 0.94
CA ASP A 168 9.20 18.91 0.04
C ASP A 168 9.62 20.27 -0.53
N ASN A 169 9.35 20.48 -1.82
CA ASN A 169 9.73 21.66 -2.58
C ASN A 169 8.53 22.20 -3.36
N ASP A 170 7.95 23.29 -2.87
CA ASP A 170 6.93 24.01 -3.63
C ASP A 170 7.57 24.78 -4.79
N CYS A 171 7.25 24.34 -6.01
CA CYS A 171 7.78 24.88 -7.27
C CYS A 171 6.67 25.45 -8.16
N GLY A 172 5.47 25.67 -7.59
CA GLY A 172 4.34 26.26 -8.30
C GLY A 172 3.64 25.31 -9.30
N GLY A 173 2.68 25.89 -10.05
CA GLY A 173 1.76 25.12 -10.88
C GLY A 173 2.44 24.30 -11.98
N GLY A 174 2.12 23.01 -12.04
CA GLY A 174 2.63 22.08 -13.06
C GLY A 174 3.97 21.43 -12.70
N CYS A 175 4.44 21.62 -11.47
CA CYS A 175 5.59 20.95 -10.90
C CYS A 175 5.16 20.17 -9.65
N PHE A 176 5.77 19.00 -9.44
CA PHE A 176 5.39 18.04 -8.41
C PHE A 176 6.56 17.88 -7.43
N HIS A 177 6.61 18.72 -6.38
CA HIS A 177 7.65 18.65 -5.34
C HIS A 177 9.08 18.83 -5.87
N GLY A 178 9.25 19.71 -6.86
CA GLY A 178 10.49 19.98 -7.59
C GLY A 178 10.69 19.13 -8.86
N PHE A 179 9.80 18.17 -9.12
CA PHE A 179 9.85 17.30 -10.31
C PHE A 179 8.89 17.82 -11.39
N ARG A 180 9.44 18.22 -12.55
CA ARG A 180 8.64 18.72 -13.69
C ARG A 180 8.30 17.56 -14.64
N PRO A 181 7.01 17.32 -14.98
CA PRO A 181 6.61 16.17 -15.82
C PRO A 181 7.31 16.06 -17.16
N SER A 182 7.60 17.19 -17.81
CA SER A 182 8.32 17.21 -19.10
C SER A 182 9.80 16.80 -18.99
N LYS A 183 10.34 16.83 -17.77
CA LYS A 183 11.74 16.57 -17.44
C LYS A 183 11.94 15.31 -16.60
N SER A 184 10.87 14.69 -16.16
CA SER A 184 10.93 13.50 -15.31
C SER A 184 10.44 12.26 -16.03
N LYS A 185 10.89 11.11 -15.53
CA LYS A 185 10.33 9.80 -15.83
C LYS A 185 9.55 9.32 -14.64
N THR A 186 8.54 8.52 -14.91
CA THR A 186 7.66 7.99 -13.87
C THR A 186 7.36 6.54 -14.15
N ASP A 187 7.14 5.79 -13.08
CA ASP A 187 6.51 4.48 -13.12
C ASP A 187 5.49 4.37 -11.99
N ASN A 188 4.44 3.58 -12.20
CA ASN A 188 3.46 3.30 -11.16
C ASN A 188 3.69 1.89 -10.61
N PHE A 189 3.52 1.73 -9.31
CA PHE A 189 3.60 0.43 -8.66
C PHE A 189 2.50 0.30 -7.62
N LYS A 190 2.14 -0.94 -7.31
CA LYS A 190 1.19 -1.25 -6.25
C LYS A 190 1.92 -1.96 -5.13
N VAL A 191 1.70 -1.52 -3.91
CA VAL A 191 2.04 -2.30 -2.72
C VAL A 191 0.75 -2.91 -2.24
N GLU A 192 0.73 -4.25 -2.12
CA GLU A 192 -0.41 -4.94 -1.54
C GLU A 192 -0.70 -4.32 -0.17
N PRO A 193 -1.98 -4.01 0.13
CA PRO A 193 -2.33 -3.29 1.34
C PRO A 193 -1.69 -3.95 2.56
N ASN A 194 -0.75 -3.25 3.19
CA ASN A 194 -0.18 -3.64 4.49
C ASN A 194 -1.21 -3.46 5.61
N THR A 195 -2.47 -3.15 5.30
CA THR A 195 -3.55 -3.03 6.27
C THR A 195 -3.63 -4.34 7.03
N PRO A 196 -3.21 -4.37 8.32
CA PRO A 196 -3.21 -5.62 9.04
C PRO A 196 -4.65 -6.09 9.13
N THR A 197 -4.89 -7.29 8.65
CA THR A 197 -6.20 -7.92 8.71
C THR A 197 -6.26 -8.90 9.86
N PHE A 198 -7.45 -9.17 10.36
CA PHE A 198 -7.70 -10.20 11.37
C PHE A 198 -8.83 -11.13 10.95
N CYS A 199 -8.99 -12.21 11.72
CA CYS A 199 -10.14 -13.10 11.63
C CYS A 199 -11.02 -12.90 12.88
N LEU A 200 -12.31 -12.67 12.68
CA LEU A 200 -13.32 -12.77 13.72
C LEU A 200 -13.84 -14.20 13.76
N THR A 201 -13.83 -14.83 14.94
CA THR A 201 -14.49 -16.11 15.17
C THR A 201 -15.66 -15.93 16.12
N VAL A 202 -16.84 -16.44 15.75
CA VAL A 202 -18.04 -16.45 16.58
C VAL A 202 -18.53 -17.88 16.76
N VAL A 203 -18.68 -18.31 18.00
CA VAL A 203 -19.15 -19.64 18.37
C VAL A 203 -20.50 -19.51 19.06
N LYS A 204 -21.45 -20.33 18.64
CA LYS A 204 -22.70 -20.53 19.37
C LYS A 204 -22.61 -21.82 20.15
N GLU A 205 -22.89 -21.80 21.44
CA GLU A 205 -23.00 -23.04 22.22
C GLU A 205 -24.34 -23.19 22.95
N LEU A 206 -24.79 -24.44 23.09
CA LEU A 206 -26.00 -24.85 23.80
C LEU A 206 -25.67 -25.95 24.82
N PRO A 207 -26.43 -26.07 25.93
CA PRO A 207 -26.17 -27.06 26.96
C PRO A 207 -26.48 -28.47 26.46
N ILE A 208 -25.60 -29.43 26.77
CA ILE A 208 -25.78 -30.86 26.43
C ILE A 208 -26.05 -31.74 27.65
N GLY A 209 -25.91 -31.19 28.85
CA GLY A 209 -26.09 -31.94 30.08
C GLY A 209 -26.15 -31.02 31.30
N PRO A 210 -26.55 -31.56 32.45
CA PRO A 210 -26.80 -30.78 33.67
C PRO A 210 -25.54 -30.19 34.33
N ASP A 211 -24.35 -30.48 33.78
CA ASP A 211 -23.04 -30.26 34.37
C ASP A 211 -22.26 -29.08 33.75
N ASP A 212 -22.95 -27.96 33.44
CA ASP A 212 -22.38 -26.75 32.79
C ASP A 212 -21.60 -27.11 31.50
N SER A 213 -22.00 -28.20 30.84
CA SER A 213 -21.41 -28.73 29.62
C SER A 213 -22.14 -28.14 28.40
N PHE A 214 -21.36 -27.64 27.45
CA PHE A 214 -21.86 -26.95 26.27
C PHE A 214 -21.24 -27.54 25.01
N VAL A 215 -22.01 -27.54 23.93
CA VAL A 215 -21.54 -27.93 22.59
C VAL A 215 -21.76 -26.80 21.62
N ALA A 216 -20.81 -26.62 20.71
CA ALA A 216 -20.95 -25.69 19.61
C ALA A 216 -22.00 -26.19 18.60
N VAL A 217 -22.86 -25.29 18.11
CA VAL A 217 -23.96 -25.63 17.18
C VAL A 217 -23.88 -24.82 15.87
N PRO A 218 -24.14 -25.46 14.71
CA PRO A 218 -24.22 -24.78 13.42
C PRO A 218 -25.59 -24.10 13.25
N ASP A 219 -25.75 -23.42 12.12
CA ASP A 219 -26.98 -22.79 11.63
C ASP A 219 -27.56 -21.72 12.55
N TRP A 220 -26.75 -21.14 13.45
CA TRP A 220 -27.17 -20.03 14.29
C TRP A 220 -26.89 -18.71 13.61
N GLN A 221 -27.93 -17.90 13.40
CA GLN A 221 -27.84 -16.63 12.70
C GLN A 221 -27.09 -15.57 13.53
N MET A 222 -26.11 -14.94 12.90
CA MET A 222 -25.30 -13.86 13.45
C MET A 222 -25.36 -12.65 12.53
N SER A 223 -25.47 -11.45 13.07
CA SER A 223 -25.34 -10.20 12.33
C SER A 223 -24.03 -9.51 12.71
N VAL A 224 -23.27 -9.06 11.71
CA VAL A 224 -22.02 -8.32 11.92
C VAL A 224 -22.16 -6.95 11.26
N LEU A 225 -22.11 -5.90 12.09
CA LEU A 225 -21.99 -4.51 11.68
C LEU A 225 -20.51 -4.15 11.58
N ASP A 226 -20.09 -3.68 10.41
CA ASP A 226 -18.72 -3.27 10.13
C ASP A 226 -18.44 -1.79 10.48
N PRO A 227 -17.18 -1.32 10.43
CA PRO A 227 -16.82 0.06 10.74
C PRO A 227 -17.42 1.10 9.77
N LEU A 228 -17.92 0.68 8.61
CA LEU A 228 -18.57 1.54 7.63
C LEU A 228 -20.08 1.65 7.86
N GLY A 229 -20.61 0.96 8.87
CA GLY A 229 -22.03 0.95 9.20
C GLY A 229 -22.85 -0.03 8.39
N VAL A 230 -22.21 -0.98 7.69
CA VAL A 230 -22.91 -2.02 6.91
C VAL A 230 -23.11 -3.25 7.79
N THR A 231 -24.36 -3.70 7.90
CA THR A 231 -24.70 -4.96 8.58
C THR A 231 -24.87 -6.08 7.57
N ASN A 232 -24.14 -7.18 7.77
CA ASN A 232 -24.30 -8.42 7.02
C ASN A 232 -24.76 -9.55 7.95
N THR A 233 -25.53 -10.49 7.40
CA THR A 233 -26.02 -11.67 8.11
C THR A 233 -25.21 -12.90 7.71
N TYR A 234 -24.84 -13.69 8.72
CA TYR A 234 -24.05 -14.90 8.62
C TYR A 234 -24.64 -16.00 9.51
N PHE A 235 -24.09 -17.20 9.42
CA PHE A 235 -24.48 -18.33 10.26
C PHE A 235 -23.23 -19.01 10.83
N THR A 236 -23.32 -19.54 12.05
CA THR A 236 -22.34 -20.56 12.49
C THR A 236 -22.49 -21.79 11.60
N GLN A 237 -21.40 -22.51 11.33
CA GLN A 237 -21.43 -23.65 10.43
C GLN A 237 -20.44 -24.73 10.89
N GLN A 238 -20.67 -25.96 10.45
CA GLN A 238 -19.68 -27.04 10.53
C GLN A 238 -18.64 -26.81 9.45
N ASN A 239 -17.40 -26.54 9.84
CA ASN A 239 -16.28 -26.33 8.93
C ASN A 239 -15.58 -27.66 8.60
N ASP A 240 -14.84 -27.68 7.49
CA ASP A 240 -14.08 -28.85 7.02
C ASP A 240 -12.99 -29.31 7.99
N ASP A 241 -12.51 -28.42 8.87
CA ASP A 241 -11.54 -28.71 9.92
C ASP A 241 -12.16 -29.34 11.18
N GLY A 242 -13.48 -29.58 11.16
CA GLY A 242 -14.24 -30.13 12.27
C GLY A 242 -14.74 -29.10 13.28
N SER A 243 -14.33 -27.83 13.18
CA SER A 243 -14.81 -26.76 14.06
C SER A 243 -16.25 -26.36 13.72
N VAL A 244 -17.00 -25.92 14.73
CA VAL A 244 -18.36 -25.40 14.55
C VAL A 244 -18.40 -23.93 14.97
N ASN A 245 -18.31 -23.03 14.00
CA ASN A 245 -18.26 -21.58 14.24
C ASN A 245 -18.58 -20.80 12.95
N LEU A 246 -18.71 -19.48 13.10
CA LEU A 246 -18.58 -18.50 12.03
C LEU A 246 -17.14 -17.96 12.07
N THR A 247 -16.44 -17.98 10.94
CA THR A 247 -15.11 -17.33 10.80
C THR A 247 -15.11 -16.36 9.64
N LEU A 248 -14.82 -15.08 9.92
CA LEU A 248 -14.70 -14.00 8.93
C LEU A 248 -13.26 -13.46 8.94
N CYS A 249 -12.49 -13.74 7.90
CA CYS A 249 -11.11 -13.29 7.75
C CYS A 249 -10.99 -12.13 6.76
N GLY A 250 -9.86 -11.41 6.82
CA GLY A 250 -9.61 -10.25 5.96
C GLY A 250 -10.25 -8.96 6.47
N LEU A 251 -10.76 -8.96 7.71
CA LEU A 251 -11.34 -7.78 8.36
C LEU A 251 -10.24 -6.78 8.73
N THR A 252 -10.50 -5.48 8.56
CA THR A 252 -9.53 -4.40 8.82
C THR A 252 -9.75 -3.75 10.18
N ALA A 253 -8.77 -2.97 10.65
CA ALA A 253 -8.90 -2.20 11.90
C ALA A 253 -10.15 -1.31 11.93
N GLY A 254 -10.84 -1.29 13.06
CA GLY A 254 -12.08 -0.54 13.23
C GLY A 254 -13.00 -1.10 14.30
N SER A 255 -14.17 -0.48 14.43
CA SER A 255 -15.22 -0.88 15.37
C SER A 255 -16.23 -1.79 14.71
N TYR A 256 -16.48 -2.95 15.32
CA TYR A 256 -17.42 -3.96 14.87
C TYR A 256 -18.46 -4.20 15.95
N THR A 257 -19.65 -4.62 15.54
CA THR A 257 -20.67 -5.13 16.45
C THR A 257 -21.18 -6.47 15.95
N VAL A 258 -21.16 -7.47 16.82
CA VAL A 258 -21.68 -8.81 16.55
C VAL A 258 -22.95 -8.99 17.37
N THR A 259 -24.05 -9.31 16.71
CA THR A 259 -25.34 -9.57 17.34
C THR A 259 -25.78 -10.99 16.99
N GLU A 260 -26.06 -11.83 17.98
CA GLU A 260 -26.79 -13.07 17.72
C GLU A 260 -28.27 -12.77 17.51
N ASP A 261 -28.89 -13.40 16.52
CA ASP A 261 -30.34 -13.45 16.45
C ASP A 261 -30.81 -14.51 17.45
N LEU A 262 -31.53 -14.09 18.49
CA LEU A 262 -31.96 -14.96 19.59
C LEU A 262 -33.36 -15.52 19.29
N PRO A 263 -33.51 -16.79 18.90
CA PRO A 263 -34.81 -17.35 18.58
C PRO A 263 -35.69 -17.45 19.82
N PHE A 264 -37.01 -17.36 19.62
CA PHE A 264 -37.99 -17.51 20.69
C PHE A 264 -37.77 -18.80 21.50
N GLY A 265 -37.76 -18.68 22.83
CA GLY A 265 -37.56 -19.80 23.76
C GLY A 265 -36.11 -19.97 24.23
N PHE A 266 -35.15 -19.25 23.65
CA PHE A 266 -33.78 -19.19 24.16
C PHE A 266 -33.53 -17.91 24.94
N ASP A 267 -32.69 -18.01 25.97
CA ASP A 267 -32.15 -16.89 26.74
C ASP A 267 -30.63 -16.91 26.66
N ILE A 268 -30.01 -15.73 26.55
CA ILE A 268 -28.55 -15.60 26.71
C ILE A 268 -28.17 -15.94 28.16
N PHE A 269 -27.25 -16.88 28.33
CA PHE A 269 -26.78 -17.33 29.64
C PHE A 269 -25.42 -16.73 29.97
N ARG A 270 -24.44 -16.86 29.07
CA ARG A 270 -23.09 -16.32 29.23
C ARG A 270 -22.53 -15.87 27.89
N LEU A 271 -21.66 -14.87 27.96
CA LEU A 271 -20.90 -14.37 26.81
C LEU A 271 -19.41 -14.39 27.16
N PHE A 272 -18.60 -14.95 26.29
CA PHE A 272 -17.15 -14.95 26.44
C PHE A 272 -16.48 -14.26 25.27
N VAL A 273 -15.42 -13.51 25.56
CA VAL A 273 -14.57 -12.87 24.56
C VAL A 273 -13.13 -13.24 24.86
N ASN A 274 -12.48 -13.93 23.93
CA ASN A 274 -11.12 -14.47 24.09
C ASN A 274 -10.96 -15.30 25.37
N GLY A 275 -11.99 -16.09 25.71
CA GLY A 275 -12.02 -16.96 26.90
C GLY A 275 -12.37 -16.24 28.21
N MET A 276 -12.54 -14.91 28.21
CA MET A 276 -12.95 -14.15 29.39
C MET A 276 -14.46 -13.92 29.37
N GLU A 277 -15.14 -14.24 30.48
CA GLU A 277 -16.57 -13.95 30.62
C GLU A 277 -16.81 -12.44 30.71
N VAL A 278 -17.77 -11.96 29.93
CA VAL A 278 -18.25 -10.57 29.91
C VAL A 278 -19.75 -10.56 30.22
N PRO A 279 -20.36 -9.41 30.54
CA PRO A 279 -21.80 -9.34 30.77
C PRO A 279 -22.58 -9.99 29.63
N ALA A 280 -23.49 -10.90 29.99
CA ALA A 280 -24.32 -11.61 29.04
C ALA A 280 -25.22 -10.62 28.28
N ASP A 281 -25.08 -10.60 26.96
CA ASP A 281 -25.88 -9.80 26.05
C ASP A 281 -25.93 -10.54 24.70
N THR A 282 -27.00 -10.31 23.94
CA THR A 282 -27.14 -10.76 22.55
C THR A 282 -26.23 -10.00 21.60
N THR A 283 -25.69 -8.85 22.04
CA THR A 283 -24.83 -7.98 21.24
C THR A 283 -23.50 -7.72 21.91
N TYR A 284 -22.40 -7.79 21.14
CA TYR A 284 -21.07 -7.42 21.59
C TYR A 284 -20.38 -6.50 20.58
N SER A 285 -19.96 -5.32 21.05
CA SER A 285 -19.18 -4.37 20.26
C SER A 285 -17.71 -4.36 20.68
N PHE A 286 -16.81 -4.32 19.72
CA PHE A 286 -15.37 -4.22 19.97
C PHE A 286 -14.68 -3.33 18.94
N THR A 287 -13.52 -2.79 19.32
CA THR A 287 -12.62 -2.11 18.37
C THR A 287 -11.34 -2.92 18.26
N TRP A 288 -11.03 -3.37 17.05
CA TRP A 288 -9.80 -4.08 16.76
C TRP A 288 -8.76 -3.15 16.12
N ASP A 289 -7.51 -3.33 16.53
CA ASP A 289 -6.33 -2.74 15.93
C ASP A 289 -5.20 -3.78 15.96
N PRO A 290 -4.12 -3.60 15.18
CA PRO A 290 -3.09 -4.62 14.98
C PRO A 290 -2.33 -5.03 16.25
N THR A 291 -2.47 -4.29 17.35
CA THR A 291 -1.84 -4.64 18.63
C THR A 291 -2.66 -5.65 19.44
N LYS A 292 -3.90 -5.95 19.01
CA LYS A 292 -4.82 -6.85 19.71
C LYS A 292 -4.87 -8.22 19.05
N ALA A 293 -5.01 -9.25 19.87
CA ALA A 293 -5.32 -10.59 19.39
C ALA A 293 -6.67 -10.60 18.62
N PRO A 294 -6.81 -11.44 17.59
CA PRO A 294 -8.10 -11.63 16.91
C PRO A 294 -9.20 -12.06 17.89
N PRO A 295 -10.42 -11.51 17.79
CA PRO A 295 -11.51 -11.79 18.71
C PRO A 295 -12.16 -13.16 18.43
N VAL A 296 -12.32 -13.93 19.50
CA VAL A 296 -13.15 -15.13 19.57
C VAL A 296 -14.30 -14.84 20.52
N ILE A 297 -15.53 -14.80 19.99
CA ILE A 297 -16.74 -14.49 20.75
C ILE A 297 -17.57 -15.77 20.89
N VAL A 298 -17.96 -16.12 22.11
CA VAL A 298 -18.75 -17.32 22.40
C VAL A 298 -20.05 -16.91 23.07
N PHE A 299 -21.17 -17.11 22.39
CA PHE A 299 -22.50 -16.91 22.96
C PHE A 299 -23.07 -18.25 23.46
N ARG A 300 -23.34 -18.35 24.76
CA ARG A 300 -24.00 -19.53 25.36
C ARG A 300 -25.43 -19.23 25.69
N ASN A 301 -26.36 -20.00 25.12
CA ASN A 301 -27.78 -19.87 25.45
C ASN A 301 -28.30 -21.08 26.20
N ILE A 302 -29.39 -20.89 26.91
CA ILE A 302 -30.20 -21.93 27.54
C ILE A 302 -31.63 -21.86 27.01
N PHE A 303 -32.40 -22.93 27.18
CA PHE A 303 -33.79 -23.00 26.73
C PHE A 303 -34.78 -22.84 27.91
N GLY A 304 -35.69 -21.88 27.81
CA GLY A 304 -36.82 -21.72 28.74
C GLY A 304 -36.47 -21.31 30.18
N GLY A 305 -35.44 -20.47 30.38
CA GLY A 305 -35.04 -19.97 31.71
C GLY A 305 -34.55 -21.03 32.72
N ILE A 306 -34.38 -22.28 32.28
CA ILE A 306 -33.86 -23.42 33.04
C ILE A 306 -32.76 -24.04 32.17
N LEU A 307 -31.76 -24.72 32.75
CA LEU A 307 -30.87 -25.63 32.01
C LEU A 307 -31.70 -26.82 31.45
N GLY A 308 -32.54 -26.57 30.45
CA GLY A 308 -33.25 -27.58 29.69
C GLY A 308 -32.39 -28.06 28.52
N PHE A 309 -32.28 -29.38 28.34
CA PHE A 309 -31.40 -30.01 27.35
C PHE A 309 -32.10 -30.18 26.01
N LEU A 310 -31.36 -30.00 24.90
CA LEU A 310 -31.75 -30.55 23.62
C LEU A 310 -31.49 -32.06 23.64
N ASP A 311 -32.56 -32.87 23.59
CA ASP A 311 -32.45 -34.30 23.31
C ASP A 311 -32.11 -34.46 21.82
N LEU A 312 -30.82 -34.54 21.51
CA LEU A 312 -30.34 -34.93 20.18
C LEU A 312 -30.50 -36.45 20.06
N GLY A 313 -31.73 -36.88 19.74
CA GLY A 313 -32.12 -38.28 19.68
C GLY A 313 -31.11 -39.17 18.95
N GLU A 314 -30.88 -40.36 19.51
CA GLU A 314 -29.98 -41.36 18.91
C GLU A 314 -30.33 -41.65 17.44
N PRO A 315 -29.34 -41.84 16.57
CA PRO A 315 -29.60 -42.31 15.21
C PRO A 315 -30.17 -43.73 15.27
N ALA A 316 -31.38 -43.89 14.73
CA ALA A 316 -31.99 -45.20 14.54
C ALA A 316 -31.07 -46.10 13.70
N VAL A 317 -30.71 -47.26 14.25
CA VAL A 317 -30.08 -48.39 13.54
C VAL A 317 -31.07 -49.04 12.59
#